data_AF-A0A1G3QCJ5-F1
#
_entry.id   AF-A0A1G3QCJ5-F1
#
_cell.length_a   1.000
_cell.length_b   1.000
_cell.length_c   1.000
_cell.angle_alpha   90.00
_cell.angle_beta   90.00
_cell.angle_gamma   90.00
#
_symmetry.space_group_name_H-M   'P 1'
#
loop_
_entity.id
_entity.type
_entity.pdbx_description
1 polymer ?
#
loop_
_entity_poly.entity_id
_entity_poly.type
_entity_poly.pdbx_seq_one_letter_code
_entity_poly.pdbx_strand_id
1 'polypeptide(L)' 'MKEYIIRRILFSLPVIFGVMLITFILFFFLTTPRNITRQILGDKAKKEVIESWIKLKGLDEPYFFNNNQSSISNCQ' A
#
# COMPACT_ATOMS: atom_id res chain seq x y z
N MET A 1 5.30 32.13 -27.03
CA MET A 1 4.16 31.90 -26.11
C MET A 1 3.83 30.42 -25.91
N LYS A 2 3.62 29.63 -26.98
CA LYS A 2 3.32 28.18 -26.89
C LYS A 2 4.45 27.37 -26.24
N GLU A 3 5.70 27.68 -26.58
CA GLU A 3 6.93 27.08 -26.01
C GLU A 3 6.96 27.09 -24.46
N TYR A 4 6.51 28.20 -23.88
CA TYR A 4 6.53 28.41 -22.42
C TYR A 4 5.48 27.56 -21.72
N ILE A 5 4.29 27.44 -22.33
CA ILE A 5 3.20 26.62 -21.81
C ILE A 5 3.59 25.13 -21.84
N ILE A 6 4.21 24.68 -22.94
CA ILE A 6 4.65 23.29 -23.09
C ILE A 6 5.71 22.92 -22.04
N ARG A 7 6.73 23.76 -21.86
CA ARG A 7 7.75 23.55 -20.81
C ARG A 7 7.12 23.47 -19.43
N ARG A 8 6.16 24.36 -19.12
CA ARG A 8 5.50 24.37 -17.81
C ARG A 8 4.71 23.09 -17.52
N ILE A 9 4.01 22.55 -18.52
CA ILE A 9 3.25 21.31 -18.39
C ILE A 9 4.21 20.10 -18.28
N LEU A 10 5.26 20.06 -19.11
CA LEU A 10 6.27 19.00 -19.06
C LEU A 10 7.01 18.91 -17.72
N PHE A 11 7.23 20.03 -17.03
CA PHE A 11 7.81 20.01 -15.68
C PHE A 11 6.78 19.71 -14.60
N SER A 12 5.50 20.02 -14.81
CA SER A 12 4.45 19.72 -13.83
C SER A 12 4.13 18.22 -13.71
N LEU A 13 4.16 17.47 -14.83
CA LEU A 13 3.95 16.01 -14.83
C LEU A 13 4.90 15.26 -13.88
N PRO A 14 6.23 15.41 -13.99
CA PRO A 14 7.17 14.68 -13.12
C PRO A 14 7.10 15.15 -11.68
N VAL A 15 6.73 16.41 -11.42
CA VAL A 15 6.52 16.89 -10.04
C VAL A 15 5.31 16.20 -9.41
N ILE A 16 4.18 16.16 -10.11
CA ILE A 16 2.96 15.48 -9.64
C ILE A 16 3.26 14.00 -9.45
N PHE A 17 3.90 13.36 -10.42
CA PHE A 17 4.29 11.96 -10.35
C PHE A 17 5.26 11.70 -9.19
N GLY A 18 6.23 12.60 -8.97
CA GLY A 18 7.18 12.53 -7.87
C GLY A 18 6.49 12.59 -6.50
N VAL A 19 5.56 13.52 -6.31
CA VAL A 19 4.76 13.59 -5.07
C VAL A 19 3.88 12.34 -4.91
N MET A 20 3.30 11.84 -6.00
CA MET A 20 2.48 10.62 -5.99
C MET A 20 3.33 9.38 -5.61
N LEU A 21 4.55 9.28 -6.14
CA LEU A 21 5.49 8.23 -5.78
C LEU A 21 5.97 8.36 -4.33
N ILE A 22 6.31 9.57 -3.87
CA ILE A 22 6.74 9.80 -2.49
C ILE A 22 5.64 9.43 -1.51
N THR A 23 4.40 9.85 -1.77
CA THR A 23 3.24 9.49 -0.95
C THR A 23 2.96 8.00 -0.98
N PHE A 24 3.07 7.34 -2.14
CA PHE A 24 2.97 5.89 -2.26
C PHE A 24 4.05 5.17 -1.44
N ILE A 25 5.32 5.54 -1.59
CA ILE A 25 6.42 4.95 -0.84
C ILE A 25 6.20 5.16 0.66
N LEU A 26 5.89 6.39 1.07
CA LEU A 26 5.64 6.71 2.47
C LEU A 26 4.49 5.88 3.02
N PHE A 27 3.40 5.73 2.27
CA PHE A 27 2.27 4.90 2.66
C PHE A 27 2.69 3.43 2.80
N PHE A 28 3.37 2.85 1.82
CA PHE A 28 3.84 1.45 1.88
C PHE A 28 4.76 1.17 3.07
N PHE A 29 5.66 2.10 3.38
CA PHE A 29 6.54 1.96 4.55
C PHE A 29 5.77 2.16 5.86
N LEU A 30 4.91 3.19 5.94
CA LEU A 30 4.19 3.55 7.17
C LEU A 30 3.07 2.56 7.51
N THR A 31 2.37 2.03 6.50
CA THR A 31 1.22 1.12 6.66
C THR A 31 1.61 -0.35 6.49
N THR A 32 2.69 -0.76 7.16
CA THR A 32 3.12 -2.17 7.16
C THR A 32 2.02 -3.06 7.75
N PRO A 33 1.73 -4.26 7.19
CA PRO A 33 0.64 -5.15 7.64
C PRO A 33 0.75 -5.52 9.13
N ARG A 34 1.98 -5.67 9.63
CA ARG A 34 2.25 -5.94 11.05
C ARG A 34 1.77 -4.82 11.98
N ASN A 35 1.80 -3.56 11.54
CA ASN A 35 1.37 -2.42 12.35
C ASN A 35 -0.16 -2.34 12.41
N ILE A 36 -0.83 -2.62 11.29
CA ILE A 36 -2.30 -2.66 11.17
C ILE A 36 -2.86 -3.82 12.01
N THR A 37 -2.20 -4.99 11.96
CA THR A 37 -2.64 -6.19 12.69
C THR A 37 -2.64 -5.98 14.21
N ARG A 38 -1.67 -5.23 14.76
CA ARG A 38 -1.65 -4.87 16.19
C ARG A 38 -2.75 -3.87 16.57
N GLN A 39 -3.10 -2.95 15.68
CA GLN A 39 -4.22 -2.03 15.92
C GLN A 39 -5.57 -2.78 15.93
N ILE A 40 -5.70 -3.85 15.14
CA ILE A 40 -6.93 -4.65 15.05
C ILE A 40 -7.04 -5.67 16.19
N LEU A 41 -5.98 -6.43 16.47
CA LEU A 41 -5.98 -7.50 17.49
C LEU A 41 -5.63 -6.99 18.89
N GLY A 42 -5.19 -5.74 19.00
CA GLY A 42 -4.68 -5.13 20.23
C GLY A 42 -3.19 -5.44 20.50
N ASP A 43 -2.59 -4.63 21.36
CA ASP A 43 -1.14 -4.62 21.65
C ASP A 43 -0.64 -5.90 22.37
N LYS A 44 -1.57 -6.72 22.90
CA LYS A 44 -1.26 -7.99 23.58
C LYS A 44 -1.35 -9.22 22.67
N ALA A 45 -1.55 -9.05 21.36
CA ALA A 45 -1.62 -10.17 20.43
C ALA A 45 -0.29 -10.95 20.39
N LYS A 46 -0.36 -12.25 20.67
CA LYS A 46 0.80 -13.16 20.58
C LYS A 46 1.27 -13.22 19.13
N LYS A 47 2.59 -13.34 18.90
CA LYS A 47 3.20 -13.33 17.55
C LYS A 47 2.57 -14.36 16.60
N GLU A 48 2.24 -15.54 17.13
CA GLU A 48 1.56 -16.63 16.41
C GLU A 48 0.17 -16.22 15.87
N VAL A 49 -0.56 -15.37 16.61
CA VAL A 49 -1.91 -14.89 16.22
C VAL A 49 -1.80 -13.80 15.14
N ILE A 50 -0.76 -12.97 15.22
CA ILE A 50 -0.48 -11.95 14.20
C ILE A 50 -0.16 -12.62 12.87
N GLU A 51 0.70 -13.64 12.88
CA GLU A 51 1.12 -14.37 11.68
C GLU A 51 -0.03 -15.16 11.06
N SER A 52 -0.85 -15.84 11.87
CA SER A 52 -2.04 -16.55 11.35
C SER A 52 -3.06 -15.58 10.75
N TRP A 53 -3.27 -14.40 11.36
CA TRP A 53 -4.20 -13.39 10.85
C TRP A 53 -3.73 -12.77 9.52
N ILE A 54 -2.43 -12.47 9.38
CA ILE A 54 -1.82 -11.96 8.14
C ILE A 54 -1.96 -13.01 7.02
N LYS A 55 -1.67 -14.28 7.33
CA LYS A 55 -1.80 -15.39 6.38
C LYS A 55 -3.24 -15.62 5.93
N LEU A 56 -4.19 -15.59 6.87
CA LEU A 56 -5.64 -15.70 6.57
C LEU A 56 -6.15 -14.57 5.66
N LYS A 57 -5.59 -13.36 5.80
CA LYS A 57 -5.94 -12.20 4.97
C LYS A 57 -5.17 -12.15 3.64
N GLY A 58 -4.25 -13.07 3.37
CA GLY A 58 -3.41 -13.04 2.18
C GLY A 58 -2.48 -11.82 2.12
N LEU A 59 -2.09 -11.30 3.30
CA LEU A 59 -1.20 -10.13 3.45
C LEU A 59 0.28 -10.53 3.63
N ASP A 60 0.63 -11.81 3.43
CA ASP A 60 2.02 -12.29 3.53
C ASP A 60 2.81 -12.12 2.22
N GLU A 61 2.11 -11.96 1.09
CA GLU A 61 2.72 -11.73 -0.21
C GLU A 61 2.90 -10.23 -0.49
N PRO A 62 4.05 -9.82 -1.07
CA PRO A 62 4.24 -8.44 -1.50
C PRO A 62 3.20 -8.08 -2.58
N TYR A 63 2.57 -6.91 -2.45
CA TYR A 63 1.51 -6.39 -3.35
C TYR A 63 1.84 -6.49 -4.85
N PHE A 64 3.13 -6.50 -5.23
CA PHE A 64 3.58 -6.58 -6.62
C PHE A 64 3.60 -8.00 -7.19
N PHE A 65 3.56 -9.03 -6.34
CA PHE A 65 3.60 -10.45 -6.73
C PHE A 65 2.37 -11.23 -6.22
N ASN A 66 1.28 -10.54 -5.88
CA ASN A 66 0.04 -11.24 -5.55
C ASN A 66 -0.60 -11.74 -6.86
N ASN A 67 -0.23 -12.96 -7.24
CA ASN A 67 -0.80 -13.67 -8.38
C ASN A 67 -2.19 -14.24 -8.04
N ASN A 68 -2.70 -13.99 -6.84
CA ASN A 68 -3.91 -14.57 -6.31
C ASN A 68 -4.90 -13.47 -5.89
N GLN A 69 -5.38 -12.71 -6.87
CA GLN A 69 -6.62 -11.95 -6.75
C GLN A 69 -7.81 -12.93 -6.65
N SER A 70 -8.02 -13.49 -5.47
CA SER A 70 -9.25 -14.25 -5.16
C SER A 70 -9.75 -13.90 -3.76
N SER A 71 -10.32 -12.70 -3.62
CA SER A 71 -11.16 -12.37 -2.47
C SER A 71 -12.29 -11.42 -2.88
N ILE A 72 -13.12 -11.91 -3.80
CA ILE A 72 -14.47 -11.42 -4.05
C ILE A 72 -15.50 -12.50 -3.63
N SER A 73 -15.25 -13.23 -2.54
CA SER A 73 -16.18 -14.25 -2.06
C SER A 73 -16.12 -14.42 -0.54
N ASN A 74 -16.79 -13.52 0.18
CA ASN A 74 -17.78 -13.90 1.18
C ASN A 74 -18.39 -12.64 1.79
N CYS A 75 -19.53 -12.22 1.25
CA CYS A 75 -20.61 -11.74 2.11
C CYS A 75 -21.20 -12.99 2.77
N GLN A 76 -20.92 -13.18 4.05
CA GLN A 76 -21.84 -13.86 4.95
C GLN A 76 -21.71 -13.27 6.35
#